data_AF-A0A380E136-F1
#
_entry.id   AF-A0A380E136-F1
#
_cell.length_a   1.000
_cell.length_b   1.000
_cell.length_c   1.000
_cell.angle_alpha   90.00
_cell.angle_beta   90.00
_cell.angle_gamma   90.00
#
_symmetry.space_group_name_H-M   'P 1'
#
loop_
_entity.id
_entity.type
_entity.pdbx_description
1 polymer ?
#
loop_
_entity_poly.entity_id
_entity_poly.type
_entity_poly.pdbx_seq_one_letter_code
_entity_poly.pdbx_strand_id
1 'polypeptide(L)'
;MEEHYYVSIDIGSSSVKTIVGEKFHNGINVIGTGQTYTSGIKNGLIDDFDIARQAIKDTIKKASIASGVDIKEVFLKLPIIGTGSL
;
A
#
# COMPACT_ATOMS: atom_id res chain seq x y z
N MET A 1 0.41 -12.07 23.68
CA MET A 1 1.37 -11.61 22.64
C MET A 1 0.77 -10.34 22.08
N GLU A 2 1.56 -9.28 21.92
CA GLU A 2 1.08 -8.12 21.17
C GLU A 2 0.78 -8.54 19.74
N GLU A 3 -0.38 -8.13 19.22
CA GLU A 3 -0.75 -8.37 17.83
C GLU A 3 0.18 -7.57 16.93
N HIS A 4 1.01 -8.27 16.15
CA HIS A 4 1.91 -7.65 15.18
C HIS A 4 1.30 -7.72 13.79
N TYR A 5 0.92 -6.55 13.27
CA TYR A 5 0.42 -6.38 11.92
C TYR A 5 1.51 -5.91 10.97
N TYR A 6 1.47 -6.42 9.74
CA TYR A 6 2.32 -6.00 8.64
C TYR A 6 1.46 -5.37 7.57
N VAL A 7 1.72 -4.10 7.27
CA VAL A 7 0.95 -3.35 6.27
C VAL A 7 1.85 -2.99 5.11
N SER A 8 1.51 -3.43 3.90
CA SER A 8 2.27 -3.09 2.70
C SER A 8 1.51 -2.13 1.80
N ILE A 9 2.19 -1.18 1.17
CA ILE A 9 1.65 -0.28 0.14
C ILE A 9 2.39 -0.47 -1.19
N ASP A 10 1.63 -0.59 -2.27
CA ASP A 10 2.08 -0.54 -3.66
C ASP A 10 1.44 0.67 -4.37
N ILE A 11 2.27 1.66 -4.75
CA ILE A 11 1.84 2.89 -5.42
C ILE A 11 1.95 2.68 -6.94
N GLY A 12 0.99 1.96 -7.52
CA GLY A 12 0.98 1.62 -8.93
C GLY A 12 0.34 2.70 -9.82
N SER A 13 0.76 2.78 -11.09
CA SER A 13 0.20 3.72 -12.07
C SER A 13 -1.29 3.54 -12.36
N SER A 14 -1.84 2.34 -12.17
CA SER A 14 -3.28 2.11 -12.29
C SER A 14 -4.00 2.38 -10.97
N SER A 15 -3.50 1.81 -9.88
CA SER A 15 -4.10 1.92 -8.56
C SER A 15 -3.07 1.77 -7.46
N VAL A 16 -3.30 2.50 -6.37
CA VAL A 16 -2.63 2.28 -5.09
C VAL A 16 -3.32 1.09 -4.41
N LYS A 17 -2.51 0.16 -3.88
CA LYS A 17 -2.98 -1.05 -3.20
C LYS A 17 -2.34 -1.15 -1.82
N THR A 18 -3.15 -1.50 -0.82
CA THR A 18 -2.70 -1.75 0.54
C THR A 18 -3.18 -3.13 1.00
N ILE A 19 -2.31 -3.87 1.67
CA ILE A 19 -2.61 -5.17 2.31
C ILE A 19 -2.27 -5.05 3.79
N VAL A 20 -3.17 -5.50 4.65
CA VAL A 20 -2.95 -5.70 6.09
C VAL A 20 -2.91 -7.20 6.33
N GLY A 21 -1.78 -7.68 6.85
CA GLY A 21 -1.61 -9.08 7.19
C GLY A 21 -1.05 -9.28 8.58
N GLU A 22 -1.26 -10.46 9.11
CA GLU A 22 -0.69 -10.94 10.37
C GLU A 22 0.10 -12.22 10.11
N LYS A 23 1.10 -12.50 10.96
CA LYS A 23 1.84 -13.75 10.86
C LYS A 23 0.96 -14.90 11.39
N PHE A 24 0.72 -15.91 10.55
CA PHE A 24 -0.04 -17.09 10.93
C PHE A 24 0.73 -18.36 10.54
N HIS A 25 1.16 -19.14 11.53
CA HIS A 25 2.07 -20.29 11.35
C HIS A 25 3.31 -19.93 10.51
N ASN A 26 3.45 -20.56 9.33
CA ASN A 26 4.55 -20.38 8.39
C ASN A 26 4.20 -19.44 7.23
N GLY A 27 3.10 -18.68 7.36
CA GLY A 27 2.60 -17.80 6.31
C GLY A 27 2.06 -16.48 6.83
N ILE A 28 1.40 -15.77 5.94
CA ILE A 28 0.74 -14.49 6.21
C ILE A 28 -0.76 -14.71 6.02
N ASN A 29 -1.55 -14.39 7.04
CA ASN A 29 -2.99 -14.29 6.91
C ASN A 29 -3.36 -12.86 6.52
N VAL A 30 -4.13 -12.69 5.45
CA VAL A 30 -4.58 -11.37 4.98
C VAL A 30 -5.92 -11.05 5.64
N ILE A 31 -5.95 -10.01 6.45
CA ILE A 31 -7.12 -9.62 7.24
C ILE A 31 -7.81 -8.36 6.72
N GLY A 32 -7.16 -7.61 5.82
CA GLY A 32 -7.79 -6.48 5.15
C GLY A 32 -7.01 -6.00 3.93
N THR A 33 -7.74 -5.42 2.99
CA THR A 33 -7.15 -4.84 1.78
C THR A 33 -7.80 -3.51 1.44
N GLY A 34 -7.07 -2.66 0.73
CA GLY A 34 -7.57 -1.41 0.18
C GLY A 34 -7.06 -1.22 -1.24
N GLN A 35 -7.90 -0.65 -2.11
CA GLN A 35 -7.52 -0.28 -3.47
C GLN A 35 -8.18 1.05 -3.87
N THR A 36 -7.39 1.94 -4.48
CA THR A 36 -7.88 3.20 -5.07
C THR A 36 -7.24 3.40 -6.44
N TYR A 37 -8.06 3.44 -7.49
CA TYR A 37 -7.60 3.85 -8.82
C TYR A 37 -7.24 5.34 -8.81
N THR A 38 -6.18 5.71 -9.52
CA THR A 38 -5.66 7.08 -9.50
C THR A 38 -4.98 7.46 -10.81
N SER A 39 -5.09 8.73 -11.18
CA SER A 39 -4.30 9.33 -12.27
C SER A 39 -3.03 10.03 -11.76
N GLY A 40 -2.82 10.10 -10.45
CA GLY A 40 -1.68 10.81 -9.84
C GLY A 40 -0.33 10.11 -10.00
N ILE A 41 -0.31 8.88 -10.55
CA ILE A 41 0.89 8.07 -10.74
C ILE A 41 0.99 7.68 -12.22
N LYS A 42 2.12 7.96 -12.87
CA LYS A 42 2.40 7.57 -14.27
C LYS A 42 3.81 6.99 -14.40
N ASN A 43 3.95 5.90 -15.17
CA ASN A 43 5.23 5.19 -15.35
C ASN A 43 5.92 4.82 -14.02
N GLY A 44 5.15 4.53 -12.98
CA GLY A 44 5.62 4.25 -11.63
C GLY A 44 6.22 5.43 -10.87
N LEU A 45 6.08 6.66 -11.36
CA LEU A 45 6.47 7.89 -10.69
C LEU A 45 5.25 8.76 -10.35
N ILE A 46 5.39 9.64 -9.36
CA ILE A 46 4.35 10.61 -9.00
C ILE A 46 4.26 11.65 -10.12
N ASP A 47 3.09 11.75 -10.74
CA ASP A 47 2.75 12.74 -11.76
C ASP A 47 2.06 13.97 -11.14
N ASP A 48 1.17 13.73 -10.17
CA ASP A 48 0.51 14.77 -9.38
C ASP A 48 0.55 14.36 -7.90
N PHE A 49 1.21 15.19 -7.09
CA PHE A 49 1.44 14.90 -5.67
C PHE A 49 0.15 14.90 -4.84
N ASP A 50 -0.77 15.82 -5.09
CA ASP A 50 -1.99 15.93 -4.27
C ASP A 50 -2.96 14.79 -4.57
N ILE A 51 -3.09 14.42 -5.86
CA ILE A 51 -3.89 13.27 -6.27
C ILE A 51 -3.26 11.97 -5.75
N ALA A 52 -1.94 11.82 -5.81
CA ALA A 52 -1.23 10.66 -5.27
C ALA A 52 -1.41 10.55 -3.74
N ARG A 53 -1.20 11.65 -3.00
CA ARG A 53 -1.37 11.73 -1.56
C ARG A 53 -2.77 11.33 -1.14
N GLN A 54 -3.80 11.83 -1.83
CA GLN A 54 -5.19 11.51 -1.53
C GLN A 54 -5.50 10.03 -1.85
N ALA A 55 -5.03 9.51 -2.98
CA ALA A 55 -5.22 8.10 -3.33
C ALA A 55 -4.62 7.17 -2.27
N ILE A 56 -3.39 7.45 -1.80
CA ILE A 56 -2.73 6.69 -0.74
C ILE A 56 -3.54 6.75 0.56
N LYS A 57 -3.99 7.95 0.97
CA LYS A 57 -4.80 8.14 2.18
C LYS A 57 -6.11 7.34 2.12
N ASP A 58 -6.78 7.34 0.97
CA ASP A 58 -8.03 6.60 0.77
C ASP A 58 -7.80 5.09 0.76
N THR A 59 -6.69 4.62 0.18
CA THR A 59 -6.33 3.19 0.17
C THR A 59 -6.03 2.69 1.57
N ILE A 60 -5.25 3.45 2.37
CA ILE A 60 -4.97 3.12 3.78
C ILE A 60 -6.27 3.08 4.58
N LYS A 61 -7.16 4.09 4.41
CA LYS A 61 -8.46 4.12 5.10
C LYS A 61 -9.31 2.90 4.77
N LYS A 62 -9.40 2.49 3.50
CA LYS A 62 -10.13 1.28 3.08
C LYS A 62 -9.57 0.02 3.74
N ALA A 63 -8.24 -0.13 3.74
CA ALA A 63 -7.58 -1.27 4.36
C ALA A 63 -7.76 -1.31 5.89
N SER A 64 -7.72 -0.14 6.54
CA SER A 64 -8.00 0.02 7.98
C SER A 64 -9.44 -0.39 8.33
N ILE A 65 -10.43 0.07 7.56
CA ILE A 65 -11.84 -0.35 7.75
C ILE A 65 -12.00 -1.86 7.53
N ALA A 66 -11.38 -2.41 6.48
CA ALA A 66 -11.50 -3.83 6.14
C ALA A 66 -10.85 -4.76 7.19
N SER A 67 -9.77 -4.32 7.84
CA SER A 67 -9.03 -5.12 8.84
C SER A 67 -9.42 -4.83 10.29
N GLY A 68 -10.05 -3.68 10.57
CA GLY A 68 -10.24 -3.19 11.93
C GLY A 68 -8.96 -2.64 12.59
N VAL A 69 -7.86 -2.52 11.85
CA VAL A 69 -6.55 -2.08 12.36
C VAL A 69 -6.36 -0.58 12.16
N ASP A 70 -5.91 0.14 13.20
CA ASP A 70 -5.45 1.53 13.11
C ASP A 70 -4.02 1.59 12.54
N ILE A 71 -3.90 1.84 11.24
CA ILE A 71 -2.64 1.76 10.48
C ILE A 71 -1.77 3.00 10.74
N LYS A 72 -0.62 2.81 11.41
CA LYS A 72 0.35 3.88 11.73
C LYS A 72 1.71 3.72 11.06
N GLU A 73 2.08 2.48 10.76
CA GLU A 73 3.37 2.11 10.18
C GLU A 73 3.14 1.19 8.98
N VAL A 74 3.97 1.34 7.95
CA VAL A 74 3.81 0.62 6.69
C VAL A 74 5.17 0.24 6.08
N PHE A 75 5.16 -0.81 5.27
CA PHE A 75 6.22 -1.18 4.35
C PHE A 75 5.87 -0.70 2.95
N LEU A 76 6.74 0.07 2.31
CA LEU A 76 6.51 0.61 0.97
C LEU A 76 7.29 -0.18 -0.07
N LYS A 77 6.60 -0.68 -1.11
CA LYS A 77 7.27 -1.21 -2.31
C LYS A 77 7.76 -0.04 -3.17
N LEU A 78 9.04 -0.06 -3.54
CA LEU A 78 9.60 0.82 -4.57
C LEU A 78 9.66 0.11 -5.94
N PRO A 79 9.22 0.76 -7.03
CA PRO A 79 9.34 0.20 -8.37
C PRO A 79 10.80 0.15 -8.82
N ILE A 80 11.12 -0.77 -9.73
CA ILE A 80 12.45 -0.88 -10.34
C ILE A 80 12.48 0.06 -11.56
N ILE A 81 12.89 1.30 -11.36
CA ILE A 81 12.96 2.34 -12.39
C ILE A 81 14.38 2.94 -12.36
N GLY A 82 14.96 3.20 -13.53
CA GLY A 82 16.28 3.83 -13.63
C GLY A 82 17.46 2.90 -13.30
N THR A 83 17.24 1.59 -13.19
CA THR A 83 18.30 0.59 -12.96
C THR A 83 18.94 0.07 -14.25
N GLY A 84 18.76 0.78 -15.36
CA GLY A 84 19.51 0.51 -16.59
C GLY A 84 20.99 0.76 -16.34
N SER A 85 21.81 -0.25 -16.61
CA SER A 85 23.26 -0.18 -16.61
C SER A 85 23.71 0.96 -17.53
N LEU A 86 24.51 1.88 -16.99
CA LEU A 86 25.59 2.47 -17.80
C LEU A 86 26.66 1.41 -18.05
#